data_AF-F2G2R0-F1
#
_entry.id   AF-F2G2R0-F1
#
_cell.length_a   1.000
_cell.length_b   1.000
_cell.length_c   1.000
_cell.angle_alpha   90.00
_cell.angle_beta   90.00
_cell.angle_gamma   90.00
#
_symmetry.space_group_name_H-M   'P 1'
#
loop_
_entity.id
_entity.type
_entity.pdbx_description
1 polymer ?
#
loop_
_entity_poly.entity_id
_entity_poly.type
_entity_poly.pdbx_seq_one_letter_code
_entity_poly.pdbx_strand_id
1 'polypeptide(L)'
;MDPMQKLNSRDTAQTLNISDCELMHLREQGGIAYEKRGRAFFYSLPAGHSVLAHPIGRDLLNWYIGRHDFLQSNEPINDSSTLALEELVSEILLPINRTLGKPIITYGFTSFPLKKFIQKASPSGTAPTLDQHSSHETNSVGKQICSRGGAACDFYMEGVPTSNIVRFITQKLNYDRIYYYGNNRPLHVSIHLTDPLKHLQIMGESENGRRYPGKKAFGDRAVILAEGL
;
A
#
# COMPACT_ATOMS: atom_id res chain seq x y z
N MET A 1 -17.58 5.64 13.92
CA MET A 1 -17.29 4.27 13.48
C MET A 1 -17.04 4.36 12.01
N ASP A 2 -15.78 4.32 11.60
CA ASP A 2 -15.42 4.27 10.18
C ASP A 2 -16.11 3.04 9.57
N PRO A 3 -16.73 3.14 8.39
CA PRO A 3 -17.29 1.96 7.76
C PRO A 3 -16.12 1.06 7.36
N MET A 4 -15.83 0.05 8.19
CA MET A 4 -14.92 -1.06 7.84
C MET A 4 -15.11 -1.42 6.38
N GLN A 5 -14.06 -1.21 5.59
CA GLN A 5 -14.16 -1.29 4.16
C GLN A 5 -14.58 -2.70 3.73
N LYS A 6 -15.64 -2.78 2.92
CA LYS A 6 -16.21 -4.07 2.52
C LYS A 6 -15.47 -4.65 1.32
N LEU A 7 -14.98 -5.87 1.47
CA LEU A 7 -14.25 -6.61 0.43
C LEU A 7 -15.22 -7.39 -0.47
N ASN A 8 -14.87 -7.62 -1.74
CA ASN A 8 -15.66 -8.52 -2.58
C ASN A 8 -15.44 -9.99 -2.17
N SER A 9 -16.28 -10.91 -2.68
CA SER A 9 -16.18 -12.34 -2.35
C SER A 9 -14.78 -12.93 -2.48
N ARG A 10 -14.06 -12.63 -3.56
CA ARG A 10 -12.72 -13.18 -3.82
C ARG A 10 -11.72 -12.69 -2.77
N ASP A 11 -11.67 -11.38 -2.56
CA ASP A 11 -10.73 -10.76 -1.61
C ASP A 11 -11.07 -11.22 -0.17
N THR A 12 -12.35 -11.36 0.18
CA THR A 12 -12.80 -11.92 1.46
C THR A 12 -12.34 -13.36 1.64
N ALA A 13 -12.61 -14.23 0.66
CA ALA A 13 -12.22 -15.65 0.71
C ALA A 13 -10.70 -15.80 0.88
N GLN A 14 -9.92 -15.03 0.12
CA GLN A 14 -8.46 -15.02 0.22
C GLN A 14 -7.95 -14.47 1.57
N THR A 15 -8.62 -13.46 2.12
CA THR A 15 -8.26 -12.89 3.43
C THR A 15 -8.55 -13.86 4.57
N LEU A 16 -9.71 -14.53 4.54
CA LEU A 16 -10.11 -15.52 5.54
C LEU A 16 -9.47 -16.90 5.33
N ASN A 17 -8.78 -17.10 4.20
CA ASN A 17 -8.22 -18.38 3.78
C ASN A 17 -9.27 -19.50 3.75
N ILE A 18 -10.41 -19.22 3.13
CA ILE A 18 -11.53 -20.15 2.90
C ILE A 18 -11.88 -20.20 1.41
N SER A 19 -12.60 -21.23 1.00
CA SER A 19 -13.15 -21.37 -0.35
C SER A 19 -14.37 -20.49 -0.59
N ASP A 20 -14.70 -20.26 -1.87
CA ASP A 20 -15.93 -19.54 -2.25
C ASP A 20 -17.20 -20.24 -1.74
N CYS A 21 -17.18 -21.57 -1.65
CA CYS A 21 -18.28 -22.39 -1.12
C CYS A 21 -18.46 -22.16 0.39
N GLU A 22 -17.37 -22.18 1.15
CA GLU A 22 -17.39 -21.88 2.58
C GLU A 22 -17.85 -20.45 2.84
N LEU A 23 -17.38 -19.47 2.06
CA LEU A 23 -17.84 -18.09 2.17
C LEU A 23 -19.34 -17.94 1.85
N MET A 24 -19.85 -18.68 0.87
CA MET A 24 -21.28 -18.73 0.55
C MET A 24 -22.08 -19.29 1.72
N HIS A 25 -21.68 -20.42 2.30
CA HIS A 25 -22.37 -21.00 3.46
C HIS A 25 -22.31 -20.09 4.69
N LEU A 26 -21.15 -19.49 4.95
CA LEU A 26 -20.98 -18.52 6.04
C LEU A 26 -21.95 -17.34 5.88
N ARG A 27 -22.14 -16.85 4.64
CA ARG A 27 -23.11 -15.79 4.33
C ARG A 27 -24.56 -16.24 4.57
N GLU A 28 -24.93 -17.42 4.08
CA GLU A 28 -26.31 -17.95 4.16
C GLU A 28 -26.74 -18.27 5.60
N GLN A 29 -25.77 -18.68 6.43
CA GLN A 29 -25.98 -18.96 7.86
C GLN A 29 -25.93 -17.69 8.73
N GLY A 30 -25.67 -16.52 8.15
CA GLY A 30 -25.53 -15.26 8.89
C GLY A 30 -24.23 -15.14 9.69
N GLY A 31 -23.22 -15.96 9.40
CA GLY A 31 -21.93 -15.99 10.08
C GLY A 31 -20.94 -14.91 9.65
N ILE A 32 -21.28 -14.10 8.62
CA ILE A 32 -20.48 -12.95 8.19
C ILE A 32 -21.38 -11.78 7.79
N ALA A 33 -21.02 -10.57 8.20
CA ALA A 33 -21.73 -9.37 7.82
C ALA A 33 -21.45 -9.02 6.34
N TYR A 34 -22.50 -8.72 5.58
CA TYR A 34 -22.38 -8.41 4.17
C TYR A 34 -23.39 -7.37 3.70
N GLU A 35 -23.13 -6.81 2.52
CA GLU A 35 -23.99 -5.93 1.75
C GLU A 35 -24.09 -6.46 0.33
N LYS A 36 -25.29 -6.47 -0.23
CA LYS A 36 -25.52 -6.85 -1.63
C LYS A 36 -25.59 -5.58 -2.49
N ARG A 37 -24.75 -5.50 -3.52
CA ARG A 37 -24.75 -4.40 -4.51
C ARG A 37 -25.00 -4.99 -5.90
N GLY A 38 -26.22 -4.85 -6.39
CA GLY A 38 -26.67 -5.52 -7.61
C GLY A 38 -26.57 -7.05 -7.49
N ARG A 39 -25.71 -7.66 -8.30
CA ARG A 39 -25.44 -9.12 -8.29
C ARG A 39 -24.25 -9.53 -7.42
N ALA A 40 -23.50 -8.57 -6.89
CA ALA A 40 -22.29 -8.83 -6.10
C ALA A 40 -22.55 -8.71 -4.59
N PHE A 41 -21.74 -9.43 -3.81
CA PHE A 41 -21.71 -9.37 -2.35
C PHE A 41 -20.40 -8.74 -1.89
N PHE A 42 -20.52 -7.90 -0.85
CA PHE A 42 -19.41 -7.20 -0.22
C PHE A 42 -19.45 -7.45 1.28
N TYR A 43 -18.34 -7.87 1.86
CA TYR A 43 -18.30 -8.39 3.23
C TYR A 43 -17.47 -7.50 4.14
N SER A 44 -17.95 -7.33 5.36
CA SER A 44 -17.11 -6.85 6.46
C SER A 44 -16.38 -8.04 7.06
N LEU A 45 -15.07 -7.91 7.23
CA LEU A 45 -14.28 -8.96 7.87
C LEU A 45 -14.78 -9.18 9.31
N PRO A 46 -14.83 -10.43 9.81
CA PRO A 46 -15.15 -10.70 11.21
C PRO A 46 -14.12 -10.06 12.15
N ALA A 47 -14.52 -9.80 13.40
CA ALA A 47 -13.60 -9.32 14.42
C ALA A 47 -12.35 -10.20 14.53
N GLY A 48 -11.18 -9.58 14.76
CA GLY A 48 -9.89 -10.27 14.81
C GLY A 48 -9.30 -10.67 13.46
N HIS A 49 -10.00 -10.41 12.35
CA HIS A 49 -9.46 -10.60 11.00
C HIS A 49 -9.07 -9.25 10.39
N SER A 50 -7.97 -9.26 9.65
CA SER A 50 -7.40 -8.09 8.99
C SER A 50 -7.19 -8.37 7.51
N VAL A 51 -7.39 -7.37 6.65
CA VAL A 51 -7.05 -7.47 5.22
C VAL A 51 -5.54 -7.67 5.01
N LEU A 52 -4.70 -7.40 6.03
CA LEU A 52 -3.27 -7.73 5.99
C LEU A 52 -3.01 -9.24 5.89
N ALA A 53 -3.99 -10.09 6.26
CA ALA A 53 -3.91 -11.53 6.06
C ALA A 53 -4.07 -11.95 4.58
N HIS A 54 -4.60 -11.07 3.71
CA HIS A 54 -4.66 -11.30 2.27
C HIS A 54 -3.24 -11.51 1.70
N PRO A 55 -3.03 -12.35 0.66
CA PRO A 55 -1.70 -12.55 0.07
C PRO A 55 -0.94 -11.26 -0.25
N ILE A 56 -1.60 -10.24 -0.78
CA ILE A 56 -0.97 -8.94 -1.07
C ILE A 56 -0.59 -8.14 0.20
N GLY A 57 -1.35 -8.30 1.29
CA GLY A 57 -1.04 -7.70 2.58
C GLY A 57 0.16 -8.38 3.22
N ARG A 58 0.25 -9.72 3.09
CA ARG A 58 1.44 -10.48 3.47
C ARG A 58 2.66 -10.07 2.65
N ASP A 59 2.52 -9.91 1.34
CA ASP A 59 3.61 -9.42 0.47
C ASP A 59 4.07 -8.00 0.91
N LEU A 60 3.16 -7.16 1.41
CA LEU A 60 3.47 -5.82 1.92
C LEU A 60 4.28 -5.84 3.23
N LEU A 61 3.98 -6.77 4.14
CA LEU A 61 4.72 -6.93 5.41
C LEU A 61 6.04 -7.70 5.22
N ASN A 62 6.04 -8.68 4.33
CA ASN A 62 7.15 -9.62 4.13
C ASN A 62 8.09 -9.26 2.97
N TRP A 63 7.99 -8.04 2.42
CA TRP A 63 8.80 -7.59 1.28
C TRP A 63 10.32 -7.77 1.50
N TYR A 64 10.76 -7.76 2.75
CA TYR A 64 12.16 -7.88 3.17
C TYR A 64 12.69 -9.31 3.14
N ILE A 65 11.81 -10.32 3.21
CA ILE A 65 12.18 -11.74 3.28
C ILE A 65 12.92 -12.12 1.99
N GLY A 66 14.08 -12.77 2.14
CA GLY A 66 14.96 -13.15 1.04
C GLY A 66 15.80 -12.01 0.46
N ARG A 67 15.61 -10.76 0.92
CA ARG A 67 16.41 -9.59 0.52
C ARG A 67 17.32 -9.08 1.63
N HIS A 68 16.89 -9.26 2.87
CA HIS A 68 17.58 -8.83 4.06
C HIS A 68 17.69 -10.00 5.02
N ASP A 69 18.89 -10.21 5.59
CA ASP A 69 19.13 -11.22 6.64
C ASP A 69 18.61 -10.71 8.00
N PHE A 70 17.32 -10.37 8.02
CA PHE A 70 16.62 -9.85 9.18
C PHE A 70 15.73 -10.94 9.76
N LEU A 71 16.10 -11.43 10.95
CA LEU A 71 15.47 -12.59 11.57
C LEU A 71 14.26 -12.26 12.47
N GLN A 72 14.00 -10.97 12.73
CA GLN A 72 12.85 -10.56 13.54
C GLN A 72 11.62 -10.36 12.65
N SER A 73 10.44 -10.25 13.27
CA SER A 73 9.21 -9.92 12.55
C SER A 73 9.16 -8.45 12.15
N ASN A 74 8.42 -8.16 11.08
CA ASN A 74 8.14 -6.81 10.59
C ASN A 74 6.64 -6.52 10.67
N GLU A 75 6.09 -6.70 11.88
CA GLU A 75 4.67 -6.45 12.15
C GLU A 75 4.44 -5.01 12.62
N PRO A 76 3.32 -4.37 12.23
CA PRO A 76 2.93 -3.09 12.82
C PRO A 76 2.60 -3.27 14.30
N ILE A 77 3.07 -2.35 15.14
CA ILE A 77 2.84 -2.39 16.58
C ILE A 77 1.80 -1.34 17.00
N ASN A 78 1.67 -0.25 16.23
CA ASN A 78 0.69 0.79 16.48
C ASN A 78 -0.64 0.51 15.74
N ASP A 79 -1.77 0.66 16.41
CA ASP A 79 -3.11 0.52 15.80
C ASP A 79 -3.31 1.46 14.60
N SER A 80 -2.77 2.68 14.65
CA SER A 80 -2.79 3.61 13.51
C SER A 80 -1.92 3.12 12.35
N SER A 81 -0.84 2.38 12.63
CA SER A 81 -0.04 1.74 11.58
C SER A 81 -0.84 0.63 10.93
N THR A 82 -1.48 -0.23 11.72
CA THR A 82 -2.35 -1.31 11.23
C THR A 82 -3.46 -0.74 10.35
N LEU A 83 -4.21 0.26 10.84
CA LEU A 83 -5.28 0.89 10.07
C LEU A 83 -4.77 1.49 8.74
N ALA A 84 -3.65 2.23 8.75
CA ALA A 84 -3.11 2.81 7.53
C ALA A 84 -2.63 1.75 6.52
N LEU A 85 -2.10 0.63 7.00
CA LEU A 85 -1.69 -0.47 6.13
C LEU A 85 -2.90 -1.24 5.58
N GLU A 86 -3.94 -1.43 6.38
CA GLU A 86 -5.21 -2.01 5.93
C GLU A 86 -5.82 -1.17 4.83
N GLU A 87 -5.95 0.15 5.03
CA GLU A 87 -6.44 1.12 4.04
C GLU A 87 -5.56 1.14 2.78
N LEU A 88 -4.23 1.07 2.90
CA LEU A 88 -3.35 0.95 1.74
C LEU A 88 -3.63 -0.33 0.93
N VAL A 89 -3.88 -1.44 1.60
CA VAL A 89 -4.22 -2.70 0.92
C VAL A 89 -5.59 -2.61 0.25
N SER A 90 -6.61 -2.14 0.96
CA SER A 90 -8.01 -2.17 0.50
C SER A 90 -8.35 -1.07 -0.51
N GLU A 91 -7.78 0.13 -0.36
CA GLU A 91 -8.05 1.29 -1.24
C GLU A 91 -7.09 1.42 -2.42
N ILE A 92 -5.88 0.82 -2.34
CA ILE A 92 -4.87 0.92 -3.41
C ILE A 92 -4.52 -0.44 -3.99
N LEU A 93 -3.94 -1.34 -3.18
CA LEU A 93 -3.32 -2.55 -3.73
C LEU A 93 -4.33 -3.56 -4.27
N LEU A 94 -5.47 -3.76 -3.62
CA LEU A 94 -6.54 -4.65 -4.10
C LEU A 94 -7.22 -4.10 -5.38
N PRO A 95 -7.63 -2.82 -5.48
CA PRO A 95 -8.11 -2.25 -6.73
C PRO A 95 -7.15 -2.40 -7.90
N ILE A 96 -5.85 -2.18 -7.67
CA ILE A 96 -4.81 -2.40 -8.69
C ILE A 96 -4.73 -3.88 -9.07
N ASN A 97 -4.68 -4.78 -8.07
CA ASN A 97 -4.65 -6.23 -8.29
C ASN A 97 -5.80 -6.72 -9.16
N ARG A 98 -7.01 -6.21 -8.91
CA ARG A 98 -8.23 -6.58 -9.65
C ARG A 98 -8.27 -6.04 -11.08
N THR A 99 -7.67 -4.88 -11.33
CA THR A 99 -7.83 -4.15 -12.59
C THR A 99 -6.65 -4.33 -13.54
N LEU A 100 -5.44 -4.30 -13.01
CA LEU A 100 -4.20 -4.30 -13.79
C LEU A 100 -3.42 -5.62 -13.66
N GLY A 101 -3.69 -6.43 -12.63
CA GLY A 101 -2.92 -7.64 -12.30
C GLY A 101 -2.08 -7.52 -11.02
N LYS A 102 -1.32 -8.57 -10.67
CA LYS A 102 -0.63 -8.68 -9.38
C LYS A 102 0.53 -7.66 -9.23
N PRO A 103 0.51 -6.78 -8.22
CA PRO A 103 1.67 -5.97 -7.83
C PRO A 103 2.84 -6.82 -7.29
N ILE A 104 4.04 -6.53 -7.75
CA ILE A 104 5.30 -7.06 -7.21
C ILE A 104 5.89 -6.01 -6.27
N ILE A 105 5.69 -6.21 -4.96
CA ILE A 105 6.13 -5.26 -3.93
C ILE A 105 7.66 -5.28 -3.81
N THR A 106 8.27 -4.11 -4.01
CA THR A 106 9.72 -3.91 -3.90
C THR A 106 10.11 -3.25 -2.59
N TYR A 107 9.24 -2.48 -1.96
CA TYR A 107 9.51 -1.89 -0.65
C TYR A 107 8.17 -1.66 0.05
N GLY A 108 7.93 -2.36 1.14
CA GLY A 108 6.64 -2.37 1.83
C GLY A 108 6.71 -1.70 3.20
N PHE A 109 5.88 -2.16 4.14
CA PHE A 109 5.93 -1.68 5.51
C PHE A 109 7.32 -1.90 6.11
N THR A 110 7.86 -0.94 6.85
CA THR A 110 9.18 -1.05 7.47
C THR A 110 9.13 -0.55 8.90
N SER A 111 9.01 -1.51 9.83
CA SER A 111 9.07 -1.30 11.28
C SER A 111 10.38 -0.63 11.71
N PHE A 112 10.39 -0.05 12.91
CA PHE A 112 11.61 0.57 13.45
C PHE A 112 12.82 -0.39 13.53
N PRO A 113 12.68 -1.64 14.00
CA PRO A 113 13.79 -2.60 14.01
C PRO A 113 14.33 -2.89 12.60
N LEU A 114 13.45 -3.16 11.63
CA LEU A 114 13.85 -3.42 10.24
C LEU A 114 14.53 -2.20 9.62
N LYS A 115 14.00 -0.99 9.86
CA LYS A 115 14.60 0.27 9.40
C LYS A 115 16.02 0.43 9.90
N LYS A 116 16.26 0.22 11.21
CA LYS A 116 17.61 0.28 11.78
C LYS A 116 18.54 -0.76 11.18
N PHE A 117 18.02 -1.96 10.91
CA PHE A 117 18.80 -3.02 10.26
C PHE A 117 19.26 -2.61 8.86
N ILE A 118 18.32 -2.16 8.01
CA ILE A 118 18.62 -1.72 6.64
C ILE A 118 19.59 -0.55 6.63
N GLN A 119 19.39 0.46 7.50
CA GLN A 119 20.25 1.63 7.57
C GLN A 119 21.69 1.32 7.98
N LYS A 120 21.92 0.29 8.82
CA LYS A 120 23.27 -0.16 9.15
C LYS A 120 23.99 -0.78 7.95
N ALA A 121 23.26 -1.51 7.11
CA ALA A 121 23.81 -2.13 5.90
C ALA A 121 23.96 -1.13 4.73
N SER A 122 23.11 -0.10 4.68
CA SER A 122 23.11 0.90 3.61
C SER A 122 22.71 2.28 4.16
N PRO A 123 23.67 3.08 4.65
CA PRO A 123 23.38 4.36 5.32
C PRO A 123 22.98 5.49 4.36
N SER A 124 23.24 5.35 3.06
CA SER A 124 22.95 6.38 2.05
C SER A 124 21.58 6.20 1.39
N GLY A 125 20.90 7.31 1.10
CA GLY A 125 19.75 7.33 0.18
C GLY A 125 18.36 7.20 0.83
N THR A 126 18.28 7.12 2.16
CA THR A 126 16.98 7.18 2.86
C THR A 126 16.71 8.61 3.34
N ALA A 127 15.48 9.10 3.15
CA ALA A 127 14.98 10.32 3.78
C ALA A 127 14.07 9.94 4.95
N PRO A 128 14.65 9.52 6.10
CA PRO A 128 13.95 8.71 7.09
C PRO A 128 12.74 9.38 7.75
N THR A 129 12.66 10.71 7.76
CA THR A 129 11.55 11.49 8.34
C THR A 129 10.35 11.65 7.41
N LEU A 130 10.53 11.36 6.12
CA LEU A 130 9.53 11.51 5.06
C LEU A 130 9.02 10.16 4.53
N ASP A 131 9.43 9.09 5.21
CA ASP A 131 9.32 7.71 4.80
C ASP A 131 8.01 7.09 5.32
N GLN A 132 6.95 7.21 4.54
CA GLN A 132 5.63 6.65 4.86
C GLN A 132 5.62 5.10 4.91
N HIS A 133 6.72 4.42 4.58
CA HIS A 133 6.85 2.97 4.79
C HIS A 133 6.91 2.59 6.26
N SER A 134 7.37 3.49 7.14
CA SER A 134 7.29 3.28 8.59
C SER A 134 5.91 3.56 9.17
N SER A 135 4.94 3.95 8.35
CA SER A 135 3.58 4.25 8.78
C SER A 135 3.54 5.20 9.99
N HIS A 136 2.77 4.86 11.02
CA HIS A 136 2.66 5.57 12.30
C HIS A 136 3.61 5.02 13.39
N GLU A 137 4.61 4.21 13.02
CA GLU A 137 5.55 3.64 13.98
C GLU A 137 6.41 4.72 14.65
N THR A 138 6.79 4.44 15.90
CA THR A 138 7.65 5.30 16.70
C THR A 138 9.07 4.76 16.81
N ASN A 139 10.03 5.66 16.98
CA ASN A 139 11.41 5.28 17.28
C ASN A 139 11.59 4.85 18.75
N SER A 140 12.82 4.56 19.16
CA SER A 140 13.16 4.14 20.53
C SER A 140 12.85 5.17 21.63
N VAL A 141 12.56 6.43 21.28
CA VAL A 141 12.17 7.48 22.24
C VAL A 141 10.68 7.83 22.15
N GLY A 142 9.88 7.00 21.46
CA GLY A 142 8.43 7.19 21.33
C GLY A 142 8.02 8.27 20.35
N LYS A 143 8.95 8.84 19.57
CA LYS A 143 8.63 9.85 18.54
C LYS A 143 8.28 9.15 17.22
N GLN A 144 7.18 9.57 16.59
CA GLN A 144 6.78 9.07 15.27
C GLN A 144 7.91 9.22 14.25
N ILE A 145 8.19 8.15 13.51
CA ILE A 145 9.30 8.08 12.55
C ILE A 145 9.01 8.97 11.34
N CYS A 146 7.80 8.87 10.80
CA CYS A 146 7.36 9.66 9.65
C CYS A 146 6.29 10.65 10.09
N SER A 147 6.59 11.94 10.02
CA SER A 147 5.63 12.98 10.41
C SER A 147 4.50 13.18 9.39
N ARG A 148 4.57 12.51 8.22
CA ARG A 148 3.53 12.61 7.19
C ARG A 148 2.29 11.78 7.52
N GLY A 149 2.41 10.74 8.35
CA GLY A 149 1.32 9.79 8.59
C GLY A 149 0.96 8.95 7.36
N GLY A 150 -0.06 8.11 7.51
CA GLY A 150 -0.49 7.15 6.51
C GLY A 150 0.51 6.03 6.29
N ALA A 151 0.43 5.33 5.15
CA ALA A 151 1.31 4.23 4.80
C ALA A 151 1.70 4.28 3.31
N ALA A 152 2.81 3.65 2.95
CA ALA A 152 3.28 3.60 1.56
C ALA A 152 3.77 2.22 1.12
N CYS A 153 3.81 2.04 -0.20
CA CYS A 153 4.30 0.85 -0.87
C CYS A 153 5.00 1.25 -2.18
N ASP A 154 6.15 0.64 -2.44
CA ASP A 154 6.83 0.67 -3.72
C ASP A 154 6.62 -0.66 -4.43
N PHE A 155 6.13 -0.64 -5.66
CA PHE A 155 5.90 -1.85 -6.44
C PHE A 155 5.98 -1.59 -7.94
N TYR A 156 6.15 -2.65 -8.73
CA TYR A 156 5.92 -2.63 -10.17
C TYR A 156 5.02 -3.81 -10.55
N MET A 157 4.71 -3.92 -11.84
CA MET A 157 3.91 -5.00 -12.38
C MET A 157 4.57 -5.53 -13.64
N GLU A 158 4.68 -6.85 -13.76
CA GLU A 158 5.30 -7.46 -14.92
C GLU A 158 4.46 -7.19 -16.18
N GLY A 159 5.11 -6.74 -17.25
CA GLY A 159 4.44 -6.42 -18.52
C GLY A 159 3.55 -5.18 -18.52
N VAL A 160 3.45 -4.43 -17.41
CA VAL A 160 2.63 -3.21 -17.32
C VAL A 160 3.53 -1.99 -17.11
N PRO A 161 3.57 -1.03 -18.06
CA PRO A 161 4.31 0.21 -17.88
C PRO A 161 3.84 0.97 -16.64
N THR A 162 4.77 1.43 -15.81
CA THR A 162 4.42 2.13 -14.57
C THR A 162 3.54 3.36 -14.79
N SER A 163 3.63 4.04 -15.94
CA SER A 163 2.74 5.17 -16.29
C SER A 163 1.26 4.76 -16.36
N ASN A 164 0.93 3.54 -16.80
CA ASN A 164 -0.46 3.04 -16.81
C ASN A 164 -1.00 2.87 -15.39
N ILE A 165 -0.14 2.42 -14.46
CA ILE A 165 -0.48 2.31 -13.05
C ILE A 165 -0.75 3.70 -12.47
N VAL A 166 0.10 4.70 -12.77
CA VAL A 166 -0.10 6.10 -12.33
C VAL A 166 -1.40 6.68 -12.85
N ARG A 167 -1.72 6.50 -14.14
CA ARG A 167 -2.99 6.96 -14.72
C ARG A 167 -4.19 6.33 -13.99
N PHE A 168 -4.15 5.02 -13.77
CA PHE A 168 -5.24 4.33 -13.05
C PHE A 168 -5.42 4.88 -11.63
N ILE A 169 -4.34 4.99 -10.84
CA ILE A 169 -4.42 5.48 -9.46
C ILE A 169 -4.94 6.92 -9.43
N THR A 170 -4.38 7.81 -10.25
CA THR A 170 -4.76 9.23 -10.24
C THR A 170 -6.21 9.47 -10.67
N GLN A 171 -6.73 8.69 -11.61
CA GLN A 171 -8.10 8.83 -12.09
C GLN A 171 -9.15 8.13 -11.22
N LYS A 172 -8.79 7.05 -10.52
CA LYS A 172 -9.79 6.12 -9.93
C LYS A 172 -9.69 5.95 -8.43
N LEU A 173 -8.56 6.26 -7.79
CA LEU A 173 -8.30 5.84 -6.41
C LEU A 173 -7.99 7.00 -5.46
N ASN A 174 -8.23 6.76 -4.17
CA ASN A 174 -7.92 7.72 -3.13
C ASN A 174 -6.46 7.60 -2.63
N TYR A 175 -5.50 8.20 -3.32
CA TYR A 175 -4.08 8.23 -2.90
C TYR A 175 -3.66 9.56 -2.24
N ASP A 176 -2.59 9.55 -1.44
CA ASP A 176 -1.92 10.73 -0.87
C ASP A 176 -0.79 11.24 -1.79
N ARG A 177 0.21 10.40 -2.06
CA ARG A 177 1.36 10.77 -2.91
C ARG A 177 1.75 9.67 -3.87
N ILE A 178 2.28 10.08 -5.02
CA ILE A 178 2.90 9.22 -6.02
C ILE A 178 4.28 9.81 -6.38
N TYR A 179 5.32 8.99 -6.34
CA TYR A 179 6.62 9.30 -6.97
C TYR A 179 6.85 8.35 -8.14
N TYR A 180 6.84 8.90 -9.35
CA TYR A 180 7.02 8.16 -10.60
C TYR A 180 8.48 8.26 -11.09
N TYR A 181 9.13 7.13 -11.32
CA TYR A 181 10.56 7.04 -11.69
C TYR A 181 10.80 6.54 -13.13
N GLY A 182 9.77 6.48 -13.97
CA GLY A 182 9.85 5.90 -15.32
C GLY A 182 9.16 4.54 -15.43
N ASN A 183 8.88 4.11 -16.66
CA ASN A 183 8.06 2.92 -16.94
C ASN A 183 8.65 1.59 -16.49
N ASN A 184 9.97 1.52 -16.31
CA ASN A 184 10.70 0.31 -15.95
C ASN A 184 11.20 0.34 -14.49
N ARG A 185 10.63 1.21 -13.65
CA ARG A 185 11.01 1.38 -12.25
C ARG A 185 9.77 1.19 -11.35
N PRO A 186 9.96 0.71 -10.11
CA PRO A 186 8.87 0.67 -9.13
C PRO A 186 8.26 2.05 -8.91
N LEU A 187 6.94 2.07 -8.81
CA LEU A 187 6.15 3.22 -8.40
C LEU A 187 6.15 3.31 -6.88
N HIS A 188 6.33 4.50 -6.33
CA HIS A 188 5.93 4.76 -4.94
C HIS A 188 4.50 5.28 -4.92
N VAL A 189 3.66 4.71 -4.05
CA VAL A 189 2.34 5.26 -3.71
C VAL A 189 2.12 5.24 -2.20
N SER A 190 1.45 6.27 -1.69
CA SER A 190 1.02 6.35 -0.29
C SER A 190 -0.46 6.67 -0.16
N ILE A 191 -1.01 6.35 1.02
CA ILE A 191 -2.28 6.87 1.51
C ILE A 191 -2.03 7.75 2.74
N HIS A 192 -3.01 8.57 3.07
CA HIS A 192 -3.08 9.31 4.33
C HIS A 192 -4.49 9.08 4.90
N LEU A 193 -4.59 8.82 6.21
CA LEU A 193 -5.86 8.40 6.82
C LEU A 193 -6.97 9.47 6.72
N THR A 194 -6.60 10.75 6.77
CA THR A 194 -7.59 11.85 6.81
C THR A 194 -7.46 12.87 5.67
N ASP A 195 -6.26 13.38 5.40
CA ASP A 195 -6.03 14.48 4.46
C ASP A 195 -5.05 14.10 3.33
N PRO A 196 -5.50 13.38 2.28
CA PRO A 196 -4.64 12.99 1.16
C PRO A 196 -4.33 14.17 0.24
N LEU A 197 -3.04 14.41 -0.04
CA LEU A 197 -2.61 15.58 -0.82
C LEU A 197 -2.78 15.46 -2.34
N LYS A 198 -3.08 14.27 -2.86
CA LYS A 198 -3.18 14.00 -4.30
C LYS A 198 -1.96 14.43 -5.08
N HIS A 199 -0.77 14.27 -4.49
CA HIS A 199 0.48 14.74 -5.06
C HIS A 199 1.06 13.74 -6.05
N LEU A 200 1.25 14.13 -7.30
CA LEU A 200 2.05 13.38 -8.27
C LEU A 200 3.36 14.12 -8.52
N GLN A 201 4.49 13.45 -8.33
CA GLN A 201 5.83 13.96 -8.60
C GLN A 201 6.55 13.01 -9.57
N ILE A 202 6.94 13.56 -10.72
CA ILE A 202 7.83 12.89 -11.67
C ILE A 202 9.25 13.07 -11.17
N MET A 203 9.99 11.97 -11.04
CA MET A 203 11.37 11.93 -10.57
C MET A 203 12.30 11.76 -11.78
N GLY A 204 13.34 12.57 -11.84
CA GLY A 204 14.45 12.40 -12.77
C GLY A 204 15.63 11.68 -12.10
N GLU A 205 16.52 11.16 -12.93
CA GLU A 205 17.80 10.57 -12.52
C GLU A 205 18.90 11.31 -13.33
N SER A 206 19.91 11.84 -12.66
CA SER A 206 21.06 12.45 -13.34
C SER A 206 22.02 11.37 -13.83
N GLU A 207 23.00 11.76 -14.66
CA GLU A 207 23.99 10.83 -15.24
C GLU A 207 24.76 10.02 -14.19
N ASN A 208 24.96 10.58 -13.00
CA ASN A 208 25.62 9.92 -11.87
C ASN A 208 24.65 9.09 -10.97
N GLY A 209 23.42 8.81 -11.43
CA GLY A 209 22.44 8.00 -10.71
C GLY A 209 21.72 8.70 -9.56
N ARG A 210 21.96 10.00 -9.34
CA ARG A 210 21.26 10.76 -8.30
C ARG A 210 19.84 11.11 -8.74
N ARG A 211 18.87 10.75 -7.90
CA ARG A 211 17.46 11.11 -8.11
C ARG A 211 17.21 12.57 -7.75
N TYR A 212 16.39 13.25 -8.55
CA TYR A 212 15.95 14.63 -8.29
C TYR A 212 14.47 14.82 -8.64
N PRO A 213 13.76 15.72 -7.94
CA PRO A 213 12.35 16.00 -8.25
C PRO A 213 12.24 16.82 -9.54
N GLY A 214 11.45 16.33 -10.50
CA GLY A 214 11.06 17.03 -11.72
C GLY A 214 9.70 17.72 -11.60
N LYS A 215 8.86 17.60 -12.64
CA LYS A 215 7.50 18.16 -12.67
C LYS A 215 6.64 17.54 -11.55
N LYS A 216 5.78 18.36 -10.94
CA LYS A 216 4.81 17.91 -9.94
C LYS A 216 3.46 18.59 -10.11
N ALA A 217 2.42 17.94 -9.66
CA ALA A 217 1.06 18.47 -9.63
C ALA A 217 0.27 17.88 -8.45
N PHE A 218 -0.88 18.49 -8.15
CA PHE A 218 -1.75 18.17 -7.03
C PHE A 218 -3.21 18.14 -7.50
N GLY A 219 -4.05 17.35 -6.85
CA GLY A 219 -5.49 17.26 -7.15
C GLY A 219 -5.76 16.94 -8.62
N ASP A 220 -6.71 17.63 -9.24
CA ASP A 220 -7.08 17.42 -10.65
C ASP A 220 -5.91 17.68 -11.62
N ARG A 221 -4.97 18.56 -11.25
CA ARG A 221 -3.77 18.78 -12.07
C ARG A 221 -2.84 17.57 -12.08
N ALA A 222 -2.87 16.72 -11.05
CA ALA A 222 -2.14 15.47 -11.02
C ALA A 222 -2.68 14.47 -12.05
N VAL A 223 -4.00 14.46 -12.28
CA VAL A 223 -4.62 13.66 -13.35
C VAL A 223 -4.12 14.13 -14.72
N ILE A 224 -4.14 15.44 -14.97
CA ILE A 224 -3.63 16.02 -16.23
C ILE A 224 -2.15 15.70 -16.43
N LEU A 225 -1.33 15.79 -15.36
CA LEU A 225 0.08 15.45 -15.43
C LEU A 225 0.30 13.95 -15.72
N ALA A 226 -0.53 13.07 -15.16
CA ALA A 226 -0.47 11.62 -15.38
C ALA A 226 -0.79 11.23 -16.84
N GLU A 227 -1.71 11.94 -17.51
CA GLU A 227 -2.02 11.68 -18.92
C GLU A 227 -0.80 11.83 -19.82
N GLY A 228 0.06 12.81 -19.52
CA GLY A 228 1.26 13.12 -20.31
C GLY A 228 2.49 12.23 -20.05
N LEU A 229 2.37 11.15 -19.26
CA LEU A 229 3.49 10.24 -18.91
C LEU A 229 3.90 9.26 -20.01
#